data_AF-A0A6G1E8G8-F1
#
_entry.id   AF-A0A6G1E8G8-F1
#
_cell.length_a   1.000
_cell.length_b   1.000
_cell.length_c   1.000
_cell.angle_alpha   90.00
_cell.angle_beta   90.00
_cell.angle_gamma   90.00
#
_symmetry.space_group_name_H-M   'P 1'
#
loop_
_entity.id
_entity.type
_entity.pdbx_description
1 polymer ?
#
loop_
_entity_poly.entity_id
_entity_poly.type
_entity_poly.pdbx_seq_one_letter_code
_entity_poly.pdbx_strand_id
1 'polypeptide(L)'
;MEVTRLERSRRYVLCLEPGYGPLDESQLNDFAALVHDRMTECVYPNKLTSFHSDVVPEPVRIVPVIERGREALEEINVKMGLAFDEQDIKYYTRLFRDDIKWNPNTVELFDIA
;
A
#
# COMPACT_ATOMS: atom_id res chain seq x y z
N MET A 1 -25.33 2.49 -22.90
CA MET A 1 -24.41 2.23 -21.77
C MET A 1 -23.50 3.43 -21.65
N GLU A 2 -23.35 3.94 -20.44
CA GLU A 2 -22.45 5.04 -20.14
C GLU A 2 -21.06 4.49 -19.82
N VAL A 3 -20.00 5.15 -20.31
CA VAL A 3 -18.62 4.74 -20.03
C VAL A 3 -18.24 5.29 -18.65
N THR A 4 -17.99 4.42 -17.68
CA THR A 4 -17.64 4.81 -16.30
C THR A 4 -16.14 5.00 -16.08
N ARG A 5 -15.29 4.33 -16.89
CA ARG A 5 -13.83 4.43 -16.83
C ARG A 5 -13.22 4.11 -18.19
N LEU A 6 -12.16 4.84 -18.55
CA LEU A 6 -11.29 4.58 -19.69
C LEU A 6 -9.84 4.64 -19.22
N GLU A 7 -9.01 3.72 -19.71
CA GLU A 7 -7.59 3.65 -19.36
C GLU A 7 -6.76 3.40 -20.62
N ARG A 8 -5.47 3.77 -20.59
CA ARG A 8 -4.53 3.52 -21.69
C ARG A 8 -3.40 2.61 -21.22
N SER A 9 -3.11 1.58 -22.02
CA SER A 9 -1.92 0.74 -21.85
C SER A 9 -1.03 0.79 -23.09
N ARG A 10 0.22 0.33 -22.94
CA ARG A 10 1.20 0.19 -24.02
C ARG A 10 1.49 -1.29 -24.23
N ARG A 11 1.44 -1.75 -25.48
CA ARG A 11 1.78 -3.13 -25.86
C ARG A 11 3.03 -3.12 -26.71
N TYR A 12 4.04 -3.84 -26.25
CA TYR A 12 5.27 -4.07 -26.99
C TYR A 12 5.21 -5.44 -27.66
N VAL A 13 5.64 -5.50 -28.92
CA VAL A 13 5.87 -6.74 -29.65
C VAL A 13 7.38 -6.85 -29.83
N LEU A 14 7.97 -7.89 -29.26
CA LEU A 14 9.41 -8.16 -29.37
C LEU A 14 9.66 -9.10 -30.54
N CYS A 15 10.37 -8.61 -31.54
CA CYS A 15 10.78 -9.40 -32.70
C CYS A 15 12.24 -9.83 -32.51
N LEU A 16 12.47 -11.14 -32.48
CA LEU A 16 13.81 -11.72 -32.36
C LEU A 16 14.37 -12.05 -33.73
N GLU A 17 15.67 -11.89 -33.90
CA GLU A 17 16.34 -12.28 -35.15
C GLU A 17 16.33 -13.81 -35.33
N PRO A 18 16.40 -14.31 -36.58
CA PRO A 18 16.49 -15.74 -36.84
C PRO A 18 17.69 -16.37 -36.13
N GLY A 19 17.46 -17.49 -35.43
CA GLY A 19 18.51 -18.20 -34.68
C GLY A 19 18.49 -17.94 -33.17
N TYR A 20 17.74 -16.95 -32.70
CA TYR A 20 17.48 -16.76 -31.27
C TYR A 20 16.24 -17.54 -30.83
N GLY A 21 16.32 -18.17 -29.66
CA GLY A 21 15.18 -18.82 -29.00
C GLY A 21 14.24 -17.80 -28.35
N PRO A 22 13.09 -18.23 -27.81
CA PRO A 22 12.23 -17.34 -27.03
C PRO A 22 12.98 -16.72 -25.85
N LEU A 23 12.64 -15.48 -25.49
CA LEU A 23 13.21 -14.83 -24.32
C LEU A 23 12.80 -15.56 -23.04
N ASP A 24 13.74 -15.69 -22.12
CA ASP A 24 13.44 -16.14 -20.76
C ASP A 24 12.86 -15.00 -19.89
N GLU A 25 12.43 -15.35 -18.68
CA GLU A 25 11.82 -14.40 -17.74
C GLU A 25 12.79 -13.28 -17.31
N SER A 26 14.08 -13.57 -17.17
CA SER A 26 15.08 -12.57 -16.80
C SER A 26 15.23 -11.53 -17.90
N GLN A 27 15.33 -11.97 -19.15
CA GLN A 27 15.46 -11.10 -20.31
C GLN A 27 14.20 -10.24 -20.52
N LEU A 28 13.02 -10.80 -20.26
CA LEU A 28 11.77 -10.04 -20.29
C LEU A 28 11.72 -8.96 -19.20
N ASN A 29 12.20 -9.28 -17.99
CA ASN A 29 12.28 -8.30 -16.89
C ASN A 29 13.29 -7.19 -17.19
N ASP A 30 14.44 -7.52 -17.77
CA ASP A 30 15.44 -6.54 -18.20
C ASP A 30 14.87 -5.59 -19.25
N PHE A 31 14.17 -6.14 -20.26
CA PHE A 31 13.49 -5.31 -21.25
C PHE A 31 12.42 -4.43 -20.59
N ALA A 32 11.58 -5.00 -19.73
CA ALA A 32 10.54 -4.26 -19.05
C ALA A 32 11.14 -3.05 -18.30
N ALA A 33 12.20 -3.26 -17.51
CA ALA A 33 12.86 -2.20 -16.76
C ALA A 33 13.36 -1.02 -17.61
N LEU A 34 13.59 -1.23 -18.92
CA LEU A 34 13.96 -0.17 -19.86
C LEU A 34 12.78 0.63 -20.40
N VAL A 35 11.56 0.06 -20.41
CA VAL A 35 10.42 0.63 -21.15
C VAL A 35 9.25 1.09 -20.28
N HIS A 36 9.22 0.72 -19.00
CA HIS A 36 8.22 1.20 -18.04
C HIS A 36 8.86 1.91 -16.85
N ASP A 37 8.09 2.80 -16.24
CA ASP A 37 8.45 3.38 -14.94
C ASP A 37 7.96 2.47 -13.81
N ARG A 38 8.89 1.85 -13.09
CA ARG A 38 8.59 0.94 -11.97
C ARG A 38 7.77 1.61 -10.85
N MET A 39 7.81 2.92 -10.71
CA MET A 39 7.06 3.64 -9.66
C MET A 39 5.59 3.88 -10.01
N THR A 40 5.25 3.91 -11.30
CA THR A 40 3.91 4.34 -11.76
C THR A 40 3.23 3.35 -12.70
N GLU A 41 3.96 2.36 -13.22
CA GLU A 41 3.47 1.38 -14.18
C GLU A 41 3.76 -0.05 -13.72
N CYS A 42 2.99 -1.00 -14.27
CA CYS A 42 3.14 -2.42 -13.98
C CYS A 42 3.05 -3.23 -15.28
N VAL A 43 3.80 -4.34 -15.34
CA VAL A 43 3.79 -5.27 -16.47
C VAL A 43 2.59 -6.20 -16.37
N TYR A 44 1.79 -6.24 -17.43
CA TYR A 44 0.71 -7.21 -17.56
C TYR A 44 1.14 -8.36 -18.48
N PRO A 45 1.15 -9.62 -18.01
CA PRO A 45 1.54 -10.77 -18.83
C PRO A 45 0.49 -11.07 -19.92
N ASN A 46 -0.76 -10.68 -19.70
CA ASN A 46 -1.88 -10.89 -20.62
C ASN A 46 -2.65 -9.58 -20.83
N LYS A 47 -3.44 -9.53 -21.90
CA LYS A 47 -4.33 -8.40 -22.15
C LYS A 47 -5.34 -8.23 -21.01
N LEU A 48 -5.41 -7.03 -20.43
CA LEU A 48 -6.42 -6.67 -19.44
C LEU A 48 -7.83 -6.86 -20.00
N THR A 49 -8.65 -7.60 -19.25
CA THR A 49 -10.08 -7.81 -19.54
C THR A 49 -10.98 -6.95 -18.65
N SER A 50 -10.45 -6.47 -17.53
CA SER A 50 -11.17 -5.68 -16.53
C SER A 50 -10.19 -4.84 -15.69
N PHE A 51 -10.69 -3.73 -15.15
CA PHE A 51 -10.00 -2.91 -14.12
C PHE A 51 -10.59 -3.11 -12.72
N HIS A 52 -11.51 -4.06 -12.57
CA HIS A 52 -12.03 -4.42 -11.26
C HIS A 52 -10.89 -4.97 -10.40
N SER A 53 -10.80 -4.43 -9.19
CA SER A 53 -9.89 -4.89 -8.16
C SER A 53 -10.73 -5.55 -7.07
N ASP A 54 -10.36 -6.76 -6.66
CA ASP A 54 -11.00 -7.45 -5.53
C ASP A 54 -10.51 -6.91 -4.16
N VAL A 55 -9.87 -5.74 -4.16
CA VAL A 55 -9.40 -5.08 -2.94
C VAL A 55 -10.61 -4.66 -2.11
N VAL A 56 -10.71 -5.26 -0.93
CA VAL A 56 -11.67 -4.88 0.09
C VAL A 56 -10.99 -3.89 1.04
N PRO A 57 -11.63 -2.75 1.38
CA PRO A 57 -11.10 -1.82 2.38
C PRO A 57 -10.78 -2.53 3.70
N GLU A 58 -9.61 -2.25 4.27
CA GLU A 58 -9.24 -2.81 5.57
C GLU A 58 -10.19 -2.24 6.66
N PRO A 59 -10.71 -3.07 7.58
CA PRO A 59 -11.59 -2.59 8.63
C PRO A 59 -10.84 -1.70 9.62
N VAL A 60 -11.54 -0.65 10.09
CA VAL A 60 -11.08 0.19 11.20
C VAL A 60 -10.95 -0.65 12.47
N ARG A 61 -9.84 -0.49 13.20
CA ARG A 61 -9.59 -1.20 14.46
C ARG A 61 -9.50 -0.23 15.62
N ILE A 62 -9.96 -0.68 16.79
CA ILE A 62 -9.78 0.05 18.06
C ILE A 62 -8.44 -0.37 18.67
N VAL A 63 -7.65 0.61 19.11
CA VAL A 63 -6.34 0.40 19.74
C VAL A 63 -6.50 0.53 21.26
N PRO A 64 -6.22 -0.54 22.04
CA PRO A 64 -6.53 -0.61 23.47
C PRO A 64 -5.52 0.17 24.35
N VAL A 65 -5.46 1.50 24.18
CA VAL A 65 -4.56 2.40 24.92
C VAL A 65 -4.95 2.54 26.39
N ILE A 66 -6.22 2.43 26.76
CA ILE A 66 -6.65 2.48 28.16
C ILE A 66 -6.08 1.28 28.93
N GLU A 67 -6.26 0.10 28.36
CA GLU A 67 -5.91 -1.18 28.97
C GLU A 67 -4.41 -1.46 28.89
N ARG A 68 -3.80 -1.25 27.72
CA ARG A 68 -2.39 -1.58 27.46
C ARG A 68 -1.46 -0.38 27.48
N GLY A 69 -1.99 0.84 27.58
CA GLY A 69 -1.17 2.06 27.66
C GLY A 69 -0.27 2.22 26.44
N ARG A 70 0.96 2.63 26.74
CA ARG A 70 2.03 2.89 25.79
C ARG A 70 2.29 1.74 24.82
N GLU A 71 2.26 0.49 25.28
CA GLU A 71 2.59 -0.67 24.46
C GLU A 71 1.66 -0.81 23.25
N ALA A 72 0.38 -0.46 23.39
CA ALA A 72 -0.57 -0.50 22.27
C ALA A 72 -0.25 0.58 21.22
N LEU A 73 0.25 1.75 21.63
CA LEU A 73 0.66 2.81 20.72
C LEU A 73 1.98 2.49 20.01
N GLU A 74 2.94 1.88 20.69
CA GLU A 74 4.19 1.46 20.06
C GLU A 74 3.96 0.35 19.02
N GLU A 75 3.11 -0.62 19.33
CA GLU A 75 2.76 -1.70 18.39
C GLU A 75 2.10 -1.14 17.12
N ILE A 76 1.13 -0.25 17.26
CA ILE A 76 0.43 0.33 16.10
C ILE A 76 1.30 1.33 15.34
N ASN A 77 2.19 2.06 16.01
CA ASN A 77 3.16 2.96 15.38
C ASN A 77 4.06 2.20 14.40
N VAL A 78 4.60 1.06 14.82
CA VAL A 78 5.45 0.22 13.95
C VAL A 78 4.60 -0.43 12.84
N LYS A 79 3.42 -0.96 13.17
CA LYS A 79 2.58 -1.68 12.22
C LYS A 79 2.06 -0.78 11.09
N MET A 80 1.67 0.46 11.40
CA MET A 80 1.12 1.41 10.42
C MET A 80 2.17 2.41 9.90
N GLY A 81 3.37 2.42 10.47
CA GLY A 81 4.41 3.37 10.09
C GLY A 81 4.04 4.82 10.42
N LEU A 82 3.47 5.05 11.61
CA LEU A 82 2.96 6.37 12.03
C LEU A 82 4.07 7.39 12.34
N ALA A 83 5.32 6.93 12.49
CA ALA A 83 6.47 7.79 12.77
C ALA A 83 6.37 8.62 14.05
N PHE A 84 5.56 8.20 15.03
CA PHE A 84 5.53 8.81 16.36
C PHE A 84 6.88 8.69 17.04
N ASP A 85 7.34 9.80 17.59
CA ASP A 85 8.52 9.84 18.43
C ASP A 85 8.21 9.55 19.91
N GLU A 86 9.23 9.60 20.76
CA GLU A 86 9.10 9.34 22.18
C GLU A 86 8.16 10.33 22.90
N GLN A 87 8.12 11.59 22.45
CA GLN A 87 7.26 12.62 23.01
C GLN A 87 5.81 12.38 22.59
N ASP A 88 5.59 12.03 21.32
CA ASP A 88 4.26 11.71 20.78
C ASP A 88 3.64 10.52 21.52
N ILE A 89 4.38 9.42 21.64
CA ILE A 89 3.92 8.22 22.33
C ILE A 89 3.53 8.55 23.78
N LYS A 90 4.35 9.34 24.47
CA LYS A 90 4.05 9.78 25.84
C LYS A 90 2.83 10.68 25.90
N TYR A 91 2.71 11.64 25.00
CA TYR A 91 1.62 12.60 24.95
C TYR A 91 0.29 11.90 24.65
N TYR A 92 0.23 11.10 23.58
CA TYR A 92 -1.00 10.42 23.17
C TYR A 92 -1.40 9.31 24.14
N THR A 93 -0.44 8.61 24.76
CA THR A 93 -0.77 7.68 25.86
C THR A 93 -1.53 8.41 26.97
N ARG A 94 -1.02 9.59 27.38
CA ARG A 94 -1.64 10.39 28.44
C ARG A 94 -3.00 10.93 27.99
N LEU A 95 -3.08 11.47 26.77
CA LEU A 95 -4.31 12.03 26.22
C LEU A 95 -5.44 10.99 26.23
N PHE A 96 -5.25 9.87 25.55
CA PHE A 96 -6.28 8.83 25.40
C PHE A 96 -6.65 8.15 26.72
N ARG A 97 -5.66 7.95 27.60
CA ARG A 97 -5.86 7.23 28.86
C ARG A 97 -6.41 8.12 29.98
N ASP A 98 -5.86 9.32 30.15
CA ASP A 98 -6.09 10.15 31.34
C ASP A 98 -7.07 11.30 31.06
N ASP A 99 -6.96 11.95 29.90
CA ASP A 99 -7.71 13.17 29.59
C ASP A 99 -9.07 12.85 28.94
N ILE A 100 -9.06 12.14 27.81
CA ILE A 100 -10.28 11.86 27.03
C ILE A 100 -10.90 10.48 27.33
N LYS A 101 -10.12 9.55 27.91
CA LYS A 101 -10.59 8.28 28.49
C LYS A 101 -11.39 7.39 27.53
N TRP A 102 -10.91 7.24 26.31
CA TRP A 102 -11.42 6.23 25.36
C TRP A 102 -10.29 5.72 24.46
N ASN A 103 -10.50 4.53 23.92
CA ASN A 103 -9.53 3.89 23.03
C ASN A 103 -9.62 4.50 21.63
N PRO A 104 -8.51 5.05 21.09
CA PRO A 104 -8.50 5.57 19.73
C PRO A 104 -8.69 4.46 18.71
N ASN A 105 -9.17 4.82 17.53
CA ASN A 105 -9.17 3.94 16.38
C ASN A 105 -7.98 4.22 15.44
N THR A 106 -7.73 3.31 14.51
CA THR A 106 -6.60 3.39 13.57
C THR A 106 -6.64 4.62 12.66
N VAL A 107 -7.82 5.17 12.36
CA VAL A 107 -7.95 6.39 11.55
C VAL A 107 -7.53 7.60 12.38
N GLU A 108 -8.00 7.70 13.63
CA GLU A 108 -7.63 8.79 14.53
C GLU A 108 -6.12 8.85 14.78
N LEU A 109 -5.49 7.69 15.00
CA LEU A 109 -4.04 7.63 15.19
C LEU A 109 -3.27 8.00 13.92
N PHE A 110 -3.82 7.72 12.73
CA PHE A 110 -3.21 8.14 11.47
C PHE A 110 -3.36 9.64 11.22
N ASP A 111 -4.49 10.23 11.61
CA ASP A 111 -4.76 11.66 11.40
C ASP A 111 -3.92 12.57 12.31
N ILE A 112 -3.48 12.07 13.47
CA ILE A 112 -2.68 12.82 14.46
C ILE A 112 -1.18 12.51 14.42
N ALA A 113 -0.78 11.61 13.52
CA ALA A 113 0.61 11.23 13.24
C ALA A 113 1.38 12.32 12.48
#